data_AF-A0A540W0P1-F1
#
_entry.id   AF-A0A540W0P1-F1
#
_cell.length_a   1.000
_cell.length_b   1.000
_cell.length_c   1.000
_cell.angle_alpha   90.00
_cell.angle_beta   90.00
_cell.angle_gamma   90.00
#
_symmetry.space_group_name_H-M   'P 1'
#
loop_
_entity.id
_entity.type
_entity.pdbx_description
1 polymer ?
#
loop_
_entity_poly.entity_id
_entity_poly.type
_entity_poly.pdbx_seq_one_letter_code
_entity_poly.pdbx_strand_id
1 'polypeptide(L)' 'MTVTTDEHDAAVGRANAALETYTLSADGWSRSPSETLQHVLTDLLHWCDDTQRDFDAALKQARARHAGAGSPPG' A
#
# COMPACT_ATOMS: atom_id res chain seq x y z
N MET A 1 1.25 5.72 -18.37
CA MET A 1 0.48 5.98 -17.14
C MET A 1 1.21 5.20 -16.05
N THR A 2 2.27 5.79 -15.50
CA THR A 2 3.31 5.10 -14.71
C THR A 2 3.62 5.79 -13.37
N VAL A 3 3.07 6.99 -13.15
CA VAL A 3 3.40 7.82 -11.98
C VAL A 3 2.90 7.20 -10.67
N THR A 4 1.73 6.54 -10.67
CA THR A 4 1.17 5.90 -9.47
C THR A 4 1.96 4.68 -9.01
N THR A 5 2.59 3.94 -9.93
CA THR A 5 3.43 2.79 -9.58
C THR A 5 4.75 3.25 -8.96
N ASP A 6 5.35 4.32 -9.50
CA ASP A 6 6.57 4.93 -8.94
C ASP A 6 6.35 5.51 -7.53
N GLU A 7 5.22 6.18 -7.29
CA GLU A 7 4.89 6.71 -5.96
C GLU A 7 4.62 5.59 -4.94
N HIS A 8 3.96 4.51 -5.36
CA HIS A 8 3.73 3.32 -4.55
C HIS A 8 5.04 2.61 -4.21
N ASP A 9 5.90 2.36 -5.21
CA ASP A 9 7.20 1.71 -5.01
C ASP A 9 8.12 2.56 -4.12
N ALA A 10 8.06 3.89 -4.24
CA ALA A 10 8.78 4.79 -3.35
C ALA A 10 8.23 4.77 -1.91
N ALA A 11 6.93 4.60 -1.72
CA ALA A 11 6.31 4.45 -0.39
C ALA A 11 6.70 3.11 0.25
N VAL A 12 6.63 2.02 -0.51
CA VAL A 12 7.06 0.68 -0.10
C VAL A 12 8.56 0.66 0.24
N GLY A 13 9.39 1.31 -0.57
CA GLY A 13 10.82 1.45 -0.31
C GLY A 13 11.12 2.22 0.98
N ARG A 14 10.40 3.31 1.25
CA ARG A 14 10.53 4.06 2.52
C ARG A 14 10.08 3.25 3.73
N ALA A 15 8.97 2.51 3.62
CA ALA A 15 8.48 1.65 4.69
C ALA A 15 9.46 0.51 5.00
N ASN A 16 10.02 -0.15 3.97
CA ASN A 16 11.03 -1.19 4.15
C ASN A 16 12.33 -0.64 4.74
N ALA A 17 12.79 0.54 4.31
CA ALA A 17 13.98 1.18 4.88
C ALA A 17 13.76 1.60 6.36
N ALA A 18 12.56 2.06 6.71
CA ALA A 18 12.18 2.35 8.09
C ALA A 18 12.15 1.06 8.93
N LEU A 19 11.55 -0.01 8.41
CA LEU A 19 11.56 -1.32 9.05
C LEU A 19 12.98 -1.83 9.26
N GLU A 20 13.86 -1.80 8.27
CA GLU A 20 15.27 -2.21 8.43
C GLU A 20 16.01 -1.35 9.46
N THR A 21 15.84 -0.02 9.42
CA THR A 21 16.51 0.90 10.35
C THR A 21 16.07 0.69 11.80
N TYR A 22 14.79 0.40 12.02
CA TYR A 22 14.19 0.33 13.36
C TYR A 22 14.08 -1.09 13.93
N THR A 23 14.00 -2.13 13.10
CA THR A 23 13.93 -3.53 13.58
C THR A 23 15.32 -4.19 13.73
N LEU A 24 16.37 -3.67 13.06
CA LEU A 24 17.72 -4.25 13.12
C LEU A 24 18.72 -3.50 14.01
N SER A 25 18.41 -2.31 14.53
CA SER A 25 19.28 -1.65 15.53
C SER A 25 18.69 -1.77 16.93
N ALA A 26 19.38 -2.48 17.81
CA ALA A 26 19.04 -2.57 19.24
C ALA A 26 18.95 -1.19 19.91
N ASP A 27 19.67 -0.19 19.37
CA ASP A 27 19.70 1.18 19.88
C ASP A 27 18.39 1.95 19.65
N GLY A 28 17.75 1.80 18.48
CA GLY A 28 16.49 2.48 18.14
C GLY A 28 15.32 1.99 18.97
N TRP A 29 15.25 0.67 19.22
CA TRP A 29 14.26 0.06 20.09
C TRP A 29 14.41 0.54 21.54
N SER A 30 15.65 0.77 22.02
CA SER A 30 15.89 1.14 23.42
C SER A 30 15.39 2.54 23.80
N ARG A 31 15.38 3.50 22.86
CA ARG A 31 15.07 4.91 23.16
C ARG A 31 13.59 5.28 23.02
N SER A 32 12.86 4.74 22.05
CA SER A 32 11.43 5.04 21.89
C SER A 32 10.66 3.89 21.21
N PRO A 33 10.50 2.74 21.89
CA PRO A 33 9.85 1.55 21.33
C PRO A 33 8.39 1.81 20.93
N SER A 34 7.66 2.58 21.74
CA SER A 34 6.23 2.85 21.53
C SER A 34 5.99 3.76 20.33
N GLU A 35 6.80 4.80 20.16
CA GLU A 35 6.72 5.72 19.02
C GLU A 35 7.14 5.06 17.71
N THR A 36 8.16 4.19 17.77
CA THR A 36 8.59 3.38 16.63
C THR A 36 7.50 2.41 16.20
N LEU A 37 6.89 1.69 17.15
CA LEU A 37 5.78 0.79 16.88
C LEU A 37 4.57 1.55 16.31
N GLN A 38 4.30 2.76 16.80
CA GLN A 38 3.19 3.59 16.33
C GLN A 38 3.39 4.03 14.88
N HIS A 39 4.61 4.43 14.49
CA HIS A 39 4.91 4.75 13.08
C HIS A 39 4.77 3.52 12.18
N VAL A 40 5.30 2.37 12.58
CA VAL A 40 5.17 1.12 11.80
C VAL A 40 3.70 0.70 11.63
N LEU A 41 2.90 0.77 12.70
CA LEU A 41 1.47 0.48 12.62
C LEU A 41 0.72 1.46 11.73
N THR A 42 1.09 2.75 11.77
CA THR A 42 0.51 3.78 10.91
C THR A 42 0.82 3.53 9.43
N ASP A 43 2.07 3.19 9.12
CA ASP A 43 2.48 2.87 7.75
C ASP A 43 1.79 1.61 7.23
N LEU A 44 1.63 0.59 8.08
CA LEU A 44 0.90 -0.63 7.73
C LEU A 44 -0.59 -0.36 7.45
N LEU A 45 -1.22 0.51 8.25
CA LEU A 45 -2.62 0.91 8.02
C LEU A 45 -2.78 1.66 6.70
N HIS A 46 -1.87 2.58 6.38
CA HIS A 46 -1.88 3.27 5.09
C HIS A 46 -1.71 2.30 3.92
N TRP A 47 -0.81 1.32 4.04
CA TRP A 47 -0.62 0.31 3.01
C TRP A 47 -1.87 -0.55 2.77
N CYS A 48 -2.58 -0.93 3.84
CA CYS A 48 -3.85 -1.64 3.73
C CYS A 48 -4.92 -0.82 3.00
N ASP A 49 -5.05 0.47 3.33
CA ASP A 49 -6.02 1.37 2.68
C ASP A 49 -5.73 1.55 1.18
N ASP A 50 -4.46 1.76 0.82
CA ASP A 50 -4.05 1.88 -0.58
C ASP A 50 -4.31 0.59 -1.36
N THR A 51 -3.99 -0.56 -0.78
CA THR A 51 -4.21 -1.88 -1.40
C THR A 51 -5.71 -2.14 -1.63
N GLN A 52 -6.55 -1.79 -0.66
CA GLN A 52 -8.00 -1.94 -0.79
C GLN A 52 -8.56 -1.05 -1.91
N ARG A 53 -8.09 0.21 -2.00
CA ARG A 53 -8.49 1.14 -3.06
C ARG A 53 -8.13 0.61 -4.45
N ASP A 54 -6.93 0.07 -4.61
CA ASP A 54 -6.49 -0.48 -5.89
C ASP A 54 -7.28 -1.74 -6.28
N PHE A 55 -7.59 -2.59 -5.31
CA PHE A 55 -8.48 -3.73 -5.53
C PHE A 55 -9.88 -3.30 -5.97
N ASP A 56 -10.48 -2.31 -5.31
CA ASP A 56 -11.79 -1.78 -5.67
C ASP A 56 -11.80 -1.18 -7.08
N ALA A 57 -10.73 -0.48 -7.46
CA ALA A 57 -10.55 0.05 -8.80
C ALA A 57 -10.48 -1.07 -9.85
N ALA A 58 -9.68 -2.12 -9.59
CA ALA A 58 -9.58 -3.28 -10.46
C ALA A 58 -10.92 -4.03 -10.60
N LEU A 59 -11.64 -4.20 -9.48
CA LEU A 59 -12.94 -4.85 -9.44
C LEU A 59 -14.00 -4.05 -10.23
N LYS A 60 -14.01 -2.72 -10.08
CA LYS A 60 -14.87 -1.83 -10.87
C LYS A 60 -14.60 -1.96 -12.37
N GLN A 61 -13.33 -2.00 -12.77
CA GLN A 61 -12.96 -2.20 -14.17
C GLN A 61 -13.39 -3.56 -14.71
N ALA A 62 -13.19 -4.64 -13.93
CA ALA A 62 -13.61 -5.98 -14.33
C ALA A 62 -15.13 -6.06 -14.52
N ARG A 63 -15.91 -5.48 -13.59
CA ARG A 63 -17.37 -5.38 -13.69
C ARG A 63 -17.82 -4.60 -14.92
N ALA A 64 -17.18 -3.46 -15.22
CA ALA A 64 -17.50 -2.67 -16.40
C ALA A 64 -17.22 -3.43 -17.71
N ARG A 65 -16.10 -4.16 -17.79
CA ARG A 65 -15.78 -5.02 -18.94
C ARG A 65 -16.81 -6.14 -19.12
N HIS A 66 -17.21 -6.78 -18.03
CA HIS A 66 -18.23 -7.83 -18.08
C HIS A 66 -19.61 -7.29 -18.48
N ALA A 67 -20.00 -6.12 -17.98
CA ALA A 67 -21.27 -5.47 -18.36
C ALA A 67 -21.28 -5.02 -19.84
N GLY A 68 -20.14 -4.54 -20.36
CA GLY A 68 -19.99 -4.17 -21.77
C GLY A 68 -19.97 -5.37 -22.73
N ALA A 69 -19.52 -6.54 -22.27
CA ALA A 69 -19.52 -7.78 -23.04
C ALA A 69 -20.91 -8.45 -23.14
N GLY A 70 -21.92 -7.97 -22.39
CA GLY A 70 -23.26 -8.55 -22.32
C GLY A 70 -24.31 -7.96 -23.27
N SER A 71 -23.97 -6.96 -24.09
CA SER A 71 -24.88 -6.42 -25.11
C SER A 71 -24.52 -7.01 -26.48
N PRO A 72 -25.20 -8.06 -26.97
CA PRO A 72 -25.14 -8.38 -28.39
C PRO A 72 -25.75 -7.22 -29.18
N PRO A 73 -25.20 -6.87 -30.36
CA PRO A 73 -25.88 -5.93 -31.25
C PRO A 73 -27.21 -6.57 -31.67
N GLY A 74 -28.32 -5.90 -31.31
CA GLY A 74 -29.63 -6.16 -31.88
C GLY A 74 -29.72 -5.66 -33.32
#